data_AF-A0A4Q3GSF3-F1
#
_entry.id   AF-A0A4Q3GSF3-F1
#
_cell.length_a   1.000
_cell.length_b   1.000
_cell.length_c   1.000
_cell.angle_alpha   90.00
_cell.angle_beta   90.00
_cell.angle_gamma   90.00
#
_symmetry.space_group_name_H-M   'P 1'
#
loop_
_entity.id
_entity.type
_entity.pdbx_description
1 polymer ?
#
loop_
_entity_poly.entity_id
_entity_poly.type
_entity_poly.pdbx_seq_one_letter_code
_entity_poly.pdbx_strand_id
1 'polypeptide(L)'
;MTSAAKAVSETHRLADHSANWRMLMLAAMALVVGTGGAFGAWILLRLIAIATNLLWFGRLSAQPASITDTAIGLWIVAIPFIGSLIVGLMARYGSDKIRGHGIPEAIETILYGESRLSLKVAFLKPLSSAVSIGSGGPFGAEGPIIMTGGAIGSLFAQCFHLSAAERKTLLVAGAAAGMTAIFGTPLAAILLAIEVLLFEWKPRSFVPVVVGVVVAFAWRPWLIGSGAMFPFVALTPSGL
;
A
#
# COMPACT_ATOMS: atom_id res chain seq x y z
N MET A 1 -56.44 -15.85 13.43
CA MET A 1 -55.25 -15.91 12.56
C MET A 1 -54.71 -14.50 12.28
N THR A 2 -54.48 -13.68 13.31
CA THR A 2 -54.13 -12.25 13.16
C THR A 2 -53.02 -11.78 14.11
N SER A 3 -52.36 -12.69 14.83
CA SER A 3 -51.31 -12.35 15.81
C SER A 3 -49.90 -12.77 15.35
N ALA A 4 -49.76 -13.79 14.51
CA ALA A 4 -48.45 -14.32 14.09
C ALA A 4 -47.78 -13.52 12.96
N ALA A 5 -48.54 -12.73 12.18
CA ALA A 5 -47.99 -11.95 11.07
C ALA A 5 -47.31 -10.63 11.49
N LYS A 6 -47.49 -10.20 12.76
CA LYS A 6 -46.92 -8.94 13.26
C LYS A 6 -45.53 -9.10 13.89
N ALA A 7 -45.04 -10.33 14.06
CA ALA A 7 -43.81 -10.64 14.79
C ALA A 7 -42.55 -10.81 13.91
N VAL A 8 -42.66 -10.68 12.58
CA VAL A 8 -41.53 -10.87 11.63
C VAL A 8 -41.02 -9.54 11.03
N SER A 9 -41.61 -8.39 11.42
CA SER A 9 -41.33 -7.09 10.79
C SER A 9 -40.45 -6.13 11.62
N GLU A 10 -39.70 -6.60 12.61
CA GLU A 10 -38.75 -5.74 13.32
C GLU A 10 -37.31 -6.24 13.23
N THR A 11 -36.45 -5.33 12.79
CA THR A 11 -34.97 -5.35 12.76
C THR A 11 -34.27 -5.92 11.53
N HIS A 12 -34.70 -5.53 10.33
CA HIS A 12 -33.69 -5.22 9.30
C HIS A 12 -32.97 -3.94 9.75
N ARG A 13 -32.04 -4.07 10.71
CA ARG A 13 -31.23 -2.96 11.21
C ARG A 13 -30.40 -2.48 10.03
N LEU A 14 -30.85 -1.39 9.39
CA LEU A 14 -30.15 -0.71 8.31
C LEU A 14 -28.69 -0.52 8.74
N ALA A 15 -27.76 -0.66 7.80
CA ALA A 15 -26.33 -0.54 8.06
C ALA A 15 -26.06 0.69 8.95
N ASP A 16 -25.25 0.51 9.99
CA ASP A 16 -25.02 1.56 10.99
C ASP A 16 -24.26 2.73 10.34
N HIS A 17 -25.02 3.71 9.83
CA HIS A 17 -24.53 4.95 9.22
C HIS A 17 -24.28 6.04 10.28
N SER A 18 -24.32 5.69 11.57
CA SER A 18 -24.13 6.66 12.64
C SER A 18 -22.69 7.18 12.70
N ALA A 19 -22.56 8.50 12.65
CA ALA A 19 -21.31 9.21 12.87
C ALA A 19 -20.94 9.18 14.36
N ASN A 20 -20.37 8.06 14.79
CA ASN A 20 -20.02 7.84 16.19
C ASN A 20 -18.64 8.42 16.53
N TRP A 21 -18.41 8.75 17.81
CA TRP A 21 -17.11 9.23 18.32
C TRP A 21 -15.93 8.33 17.91
N ARG A 22 -16.15 7.01 17.87
CA ARG A 22 -15.14 6.05 17.41
C ARG A 22 -14.71 6.29 15.96
N MET A 23 -15.62 6.67 15.05
CA MET A 23 -15.27 6.99 13.66
C MET A 23 -14.36 8.22 13.60
N LEU A 24 -14.66 9.26 14.39
CA LEU A 24 -13.81 10.46 14.47
C LEU A 24 -12.43 10.13 15.04
N MET A 25 -12.36 9.27 16.06
CA MET A 25 -11.10 8.78 16.60
C MET A 25 -10.27 8.04 15.55
N LEU A 26 -10.87 7.12 14.80
CA LEU A 26 -10.18 6.42 13.71
C LEU A 26 -9.76 7.36 12.58
N ALA A 27 -10.55 8.38 12.27
CA ALA A 27 -10.20 9.40 11.30
C ALA A 27 -8.98 10.22 11.77
N ALA A 28 -8.92 10.60 13.04
CA ALA A 28 -7.75 11.27 13.62
C ALA A 28 -6.51 10.37 13.58
N MET A 29 -6.66 9.08 13.91
CA MET A 29 -5.60 8.08 13.78
C MET A 29 -5.15 7.92 12.32
N ALA A 30 -6.07 8.01 11.36
CA ALA A 30 -5.76 7.93 9.94
C ALA A 30 -4.93 9.12 9.43
N LEU A 31 -4.87 10.26 10.14
CA LEU A 31 -3.93 11.33 9.82
C LEU A 31 -2.47 10.87 9.99
N VAL A 32 -2.20 10.18 11.11
CA VAL A 32 -0.88 9.63 11.42
C VAL A 32 -0.54 8.51 10.44
N VAL A 33 -1.48 7.59 10.22
CA VAL A 33 -1.29 6.47 9.30
C VAL A 33 -1.15 6.93 7.85
N GLY A 34 -1.91 7.93 7.41
CA GLY A 34 -1.81 8.52 6.07
C GLY A 34 -0.45 9.18 5.83
N THR A 35 0.04 9.92 6.83
CA THR A 35 1.40 10.48 6.81
C THR A 35 2.43 9.35 6.74
N GLY A 36 2.32 8.35 7.62
CA GLY A 36 3.20 7.19 7.61
C GLY A 36 3.19 6.44 6.28
N GLY A 37 2.03 6.25 5.65
CA GLY A 37 1.90 5.64 4.32
C GLY A 37 2.61 6.44 3.22
N ALA A 38 2.53 7.78 3.26
CA ALA A 38 3.24 8.63 2.31
C ALA A 38 4.77 8.58 2.48
N PHE A 39 5.26 8.61 3.73
CA PHE A 39 6.68 8.41 4.00
C PHE A 39 7.15 6.99 3.66
N GLY A 40 6.33 5.96 3.92
CA GLY A 40 6.59 4.59 3.52
C GLY A 40 6.73 4.43 2.00
N ALA A 41 5.86 5.10 1.24
CA ALA A 41 5.95 5.17 -0.22
C ALA A 41 7.25 5.84 -0.69
N TRP A 42 7.59 6.98 -0.09
CA TRP A 42 8.83 7.69 -0.38
C TRP A 42 10.06 6.82 -0.10
N ILE A 43 10.11 6.16 1.07
CA ILE A 43 11.19 5.25 1.44
C ILE A 43 11.28 4.09 0.44
N LEU A 44 10.16 3.45 0.09
CA LEU A 44 10.15 2.34 -0.87
C LEU A 44 10.73 2.76 -2.23
N LEU A 45 10.32 3.91 -2.77
CA LEU A 45 10.85 4.43 -4.03
C LEU A 45 12.36 4.74 -3.94
N ARG A 46 12.82 5.29 -2.81
CA ARG A 46 14.26 5.54 -2.59
C ARG A 46 15.05 4.24 -2.44
N LEU A 47 14.50 3.23 -1.79
CA LEU A 47 15.13 1.90 -1.70
C LEU A 47 15.25 1.25 -3.08
N ILE A 48 14.21 1.33 -3.92
CA ILE A 48 14.26 0.85 -5.31
C ILE A 48 15.35 1.60 -6.07
N ALA A 49 15.39 2.93 -5.98
CA ALA A 49 16.42 3.73 -6.65
C ALA A 49 17.83 3.36 -6.17
N ILE A 50 18.05 3.18 -4.87
CA ILE A 50 19.34 2.74 -4.32
C ILE A 50 19.73 1.37 -4.86
N ALA A 51 18.80 0.41 -4.86
CA ALA A 51 19.05 -0.93 -5.40
C ALA A 51 19.39 -0.88 -6.90
N THR A 52 18.65 -0.09 -7.69
CA THR A 52 18.94 0.11 -9.11
C THR A 52 20.34 0.72 -9.32
N ASN A 53 20.65 1.81 -8.61
CA ASN A 53 21.95 2.48 -8.75
C ASN A 53 23.12 1.60 -8.33
N LEU A 54 22.96 0.82 -7.26
CA LEU A 54 23.99 -0.06 -6.76
C LEU A 54 24.24 -1.23 -7.71
N LEU A 55 23.19 -1.89 -8.18
CA LEU A 55 23.31 -3.11 -8.99
C LEU A 55 23.71 -2.83 -10.44
N TRP A 56 23.16 -1.77 -11.05
CA TRP A 56 23.38 -1.45 -12.46
C TRP A 56 24.54 -0.49 -12.70
N PHE A 57 24.82 0.42 -11.77
CA PHE A 57 25.80 1.49 -11.94
C PHE A 57 26.93 1.45 -10.89
N GLY A 58 26.89 0.54 -9.92
CA GLY A 58 27.91 0.43 -8.87
C GLY A 58 28.01 1.63 -7.93
N ARG A 59 26.99 2.51 -7.91
CA ARG A 59 27.00 3.78 -7.15
C ARG A 59 25.94 3.79 -6.07
N LEU A 60 26.26 4.34 -4.90
CA LEU A 60 25.29 4.56 -3.83
C LEU A 60 24.58 5.90 -4.07
N SER A 61 23.43 5.87 -4.76
CA SER A 61 22.62 7.06 -5.02
C SER A 61 21.13 6.74 -4.85
N ALA A 62 20.40 7.68 -4.24
CA ALA A 62 18.95 7.59 -4.09
C ALA A 62 18.19 8.31 -5.21
N GLN A 63 18.89 8.80 -6.23
CA GLN A 63 18.25 9.45 -7.38
C GLN A 63 17.66 8.41 -8.34
N PRO A 64 16.47 8.66 -8.92
CA PRO A 64 15.92 7.79 -9.95
C PRO A 64 16.92 7.60 -11.10
N ALA A 65 17.12 6.35 -11.52
CA ALA A 65 17.99 6.00 -12.65
C ALA A 65 17.21 5.04 -13.56
N SER A 66 17.33 5.25 -14.87
CA SER A 66 16.73 4.33 -15.84
C SER A 66 17.72 3.25 -16.21
N ILE A 67 17.27 1.99 -16.22
CA ILE A 67 18.08 0.84 -16.63
C ILE A 67 18.49 0.95 -18.11
N THR A 68 17.71 1.69 -18.93
CA THR A 68 18.03 1.96 -20.34
C THR A 68 19.32 2.74 -20.55
N ASP A 69 19.80 3.44 -19.52
CA ASP A 69 20.99 4.30 -19.59
C ASP A 69 22.29 3.48 -19.43
N THR A 70 22.18 2.15 -19.35
CA THR A 70 23.27 1.24 -18.98
C THR A 70 23.78 0.46 -20.20
N ALA A 71 25.07 0.61 -20.55
CA ALA A 71 25.73 -0.10 -21.66
C ALA A 71 26.46 -1.37 -21.19
N ILE A 72 25.73 -2.37 -20.71
CA ILE A 72 26.26 -3.48 -19.90
C ILE A 72 25.92 -4.84 -20.51
N GLY A 73 26.64 -5.19 -21.60
CA GLY A 73 26.50 -6.42 -22.40
C GLY A 73 25.94 -7.65 -21.68
N LEU A 74 26.79 -8.56 -21.20
CA LEU A 74 26.31 -9.81 -20.56
C LEU A 74 25.73 -9.61 -19.15
N TRP A 75 26.07 -8.50 -18.50
CA TRP A 75 25.66 -8.17 -17.14
C TRP A 75 24.16 -7.93 -17.00
N ILE A 76 23.46 -7.59 -18.09
CA ILE A 76 22.00 -7.49 -18.14
C ILE A 76 21.29 -8.79 -17.72
N VAL A 77 21.93 -9.95 -17.89
CA VAL A 77 21.41 -11.25 -17.46
C VAL A 77 21.87 -11.60 -16.05
N ALA A 78 23.12 -11.27 -15.70
CA ALA A 78 23.70 -11.61 -14.40
C ALA A 78 23.04 -10.83 -13.23
N ILE A 79 22.72 -9.55 -13.43
CA ILE A 79 22.14 -8.70 -12.38
C ILE A 79 20.76 -9.21 -11.91
N PRO A 80 19.77 -9.48 -12.79
CA PRO A 80 18.49 -10.07 -12.38
C PRO A 80 18.65 -11.43 -11.70
N PHE A 81 19.62 -12.24 -12.13
CA PHE A 81 19.92 -13.54 -11.50
C PHE A 81 20.41 -13.34 -10.06
N ILE A 82 21.37 -12.44 -9.83
CA ILE A 82 21.89 -12.12 -8.50
C ILE A 82 20.76 -11.54 -7.62
N GLY A 83 19.97 -10.60 -8.14
CA GLY A 83 18.83 -10.04 -7.42
C GLY A 83 17.81 -11.10 -7.00
N SER A 84 17.48 -12.00 -7.92
CA SER A 84 16.57 -13.13 -7.64
C SER A 84 17.14 -14.08 -6.59
N LEU A 85 18.44 -14.36 -6.63
CA LEU A 85 19.12 -15.18 -5.63
C LEU A 85 19.07 -14.52 -4.25
N ILE A 86 19.34 -13.21 -4.15
CA ILE A 86 19.26 -12.46 -2.89
C ILE A 86 17.83 -12.52 -2.33
N VAL A 87 16.81 -12.24 -3.15
CA VAL A 87 15.41 -12.29 -2.72
C VAL A 87 15.01 -13.71 -2.30
N GLY A 88 15.48 -14.74 -3.01
CA GLY A 88 15.27 -16.14 -2.66
C GLY A 88 15.89 -16.51 -1.31
N LEU A 89 17.11 -16.06 -1.02
CA LEU A 89 17.77 -16.26 0.27
C LEU A 89 17.06 -15.48 1.39
N MET A 90 16.63 -14.24 1.13
CA MET A 90 15.83 -13.46 2.07
C MET A 90 14.51 -14.17 2.41
N ALA A 91 13.86 -14.80 1.42
CA ALA A 91 12.61 -15.54 1.66
C ALA A 91 12.88 -16.80 2.48
N ARG A 92 13.94 -17.54 2.16
CA ARG A 92 14.32 -18.79 2.83
C ARG A 92 14.73 -18.60 4.30
N TYR A 93 15.50 -17.56 4.61
CA TYR A 93 16.06 -17.34 5.95
C TYR A 93 15.35 -16.23 6.74
N GLY A 94 14.65 -15.32 6.06
CA GLY A 94 13.96 -14.18 6.67
C GLY A 94 12.51 -14.51 7.06
N SER A 95 11.61 -14.62 6.08
CA SER A 95 10.20 -14.96 6.33
C SER A 95 9.51 -15.34 5.04
N ASP A 96 8.74 -16.43 5.04
CA ASP A 96 7.96 -16.83 3.86
C ASP A 96 6.88 -15.81 3.47
N LYS A 97 6.45 -14.96 4.40
CA LYS A 97 5.48 -13.88 4.13
C LYS A 97 6.02 -12.76 3.24
N ILE A 98 7.32 -12.76 2.93
CA ILE A 98 7.89 -11.83 1.96
C ILE A 98 7.75 -12.33 0.53
N ARG A 99 7.39 -13.61 0.33
CA ARG A 99 7.05 -14.17 -0.98
C ARG A 99 5.77 -13.53 -1.50
N GLY A 100 5.54 -13.66 -2.80
CA GLY A 100 4.33 -13.19 -3.47
C GLY A 100 4.22 -11.67 -3.61
N HIS A 101 3.05 -11.21 -4.06
CA HIS A 101 2.87 -9.87 -4.62
C HIS A 101 2.60 -8.79 -3.58
N GLY A 102 2.00 -9.14 -2.43
CA GLY A 102 1.66 -8.25 -1.33
C GLY A 102 0.14 -8.14 -1.10
N ILE A 103 -0.66 -8.05 -2.16
CA ILE A 103 -2.12 -7.91 -2.03
C ILE A 103 -2.76 -9.17 -1.42
N PRO A 104 -2.47 -10.40 -1.91
CA PRO A 104 -3.02 -11.62 -1.30
C PRO A 104 -2.64 -11.76 0.18
N GLU A 105 -1.41 -11.38 0.56
CA GLU A 105 -0.90 -11.46 1.92
C GLU A 105 -1.56 -10.41 2.83
N ALA A 106 -1.89 -9.23 2.30
CA ALA A 106 -2.68 -8.24 3.00
C ALA A 106 -4.10 -8.77 3.27
N ILE A 107 -4.74 -9.36 2.25
CA ILE A 107 -6.07 -9.98 2.36
C ILE A 107 -6.05 -11.13 3.37
N GLU A 108 -5.07 -12.03 3.30
CA GLU A 108 -4.91 -13.14 4.25
C GLU A 108 -4.80 -12.62 5.69
N THR A 109 -4.02 -11.55 5.89
CA THR A 109 -3.89 -10.93 7.22
C THR A 109 -5.19 -10.30 7.68
N ILE A 110 -5.96 -9.69 6.78
CA ILE A 110 -7.29 -9.12 7.08
C ILE A 110 -8.29 -10.21 7.46
N LEU A 111 -8.34 -11.31 6.70
CA LEU A 111 -9.33 -12.37 6.84
C LEU A 111 -9.01 -13.33 8.00
N TYR A 112 -7.75 -13.73 8.15
CA TYR A 112 -7.35 -14.78 9.09
C TYR A 112 -6.41 -14.29 10.20
N GLY A 113 -5.72 -13.17 10.01
CA GLY A 113 -4.72 -12.63 10.95
C GLY A 113 -5.23 -11.54 11.88
N GLU A 114 -6.55 -11.36 11.98
CA GLU A 114 -7.21 -10.23 12.67
C GLU A 114 -6.66 -8.85 12.26
N SER A 115 -6.13 -8.69 11.06
CA SER A 115 -5.44 -7.47 10.60
C SER A 115 -4.16 -7.12 11.39
N ARG A 116 -3.47 -8.10 11.99
CA ARG A 116 -2.16 -7.93 12.65
C ARG A 116 -1.01 -8.26 11.72
N LEU A 117 -0.34 -7.24 11.20
CA LEU A 117 0.90 -7.40 10.44
C LEU A 117 2.10 -7.41 11.37
N SER A 118 3.05 -8.29 11.10
CA SER A 118 4.28 -8.42 11.87
C SER A 118 5.30 -7.35 11.48
N LEU A 119 6.04 -6.83 12.46
CA LEU A 119 7.11 -5.85 12.24
C LEU A 119 8.20 -6.39 11.29
N LYS A 120 8.51 -7.68 11.36
CA LYS A 120 9.49 -8.33 10.48
C LYS A 120 9.11 -8.21 9.00
N VAL A 121 7.84 -8.45 8.67
CA VAL A 121 7.33 -8.31 7.29
C VAL A 121 7.31 -6.85 6.85
N ALA A 122 7.00 -5.92 7.76
CA ALA A 122 7.00 -4.48 7.49
C ALA A 122 8.36 -3.97 6.98
N PHE A 123 9.47 -4.54 7.46
CA PHE A 123 10.82 -4.20 7.00
C PHE A 123 11.30 -5.05 5.84
N LEU A 124 11.12 -6.38 5.91
CA LEU A 124 11.69 -7.28 4.91
C LEU A 124 10.99 -7.18 3.56
N LYS A 125 9.68 -6.90 3.51
CA LYS A 125 8.91 -6.81 2.26
C LYS A 125 9.36 -5.63 1.39
N PRO A 126 9.39 -4.36 1.85
CA PRO A 126 9.86 -3.27 1.01
C PRO A 126 11.33 -3.44 0.60
N LEU A 127 12.16 -4.04 1.45
CA LEU A 127 13.56 -4.32 1.12
C LEU A 127 13.70 -5.38 0.03
N SER A 128 12.99 -6.51 0.14
CA SER A 128 13.04 -7.57 -0.89
C SER A 128 12.45 -7.10 -2.21
N SER A 129 11.39 -6.30 -2.17
CA SER A 129 10.82 -5.66 -3.36
C SER A 129 11.75 -4.65 -3.99
N ALA A 130 12.47 -3.85 -3.18
CA ALA A 130 13.47 -2.92 -3.70
C ALA A 130 14.61 -3.64 -4.42
N VAL A 131 15.11 -4.75 -3.87
CA VAL A 131 16.13 -5.56 -4.55
C VAL A 131 15.58 -6.18 -5.83
N SER A 132 14.38 -6.79 -5.78
CA SER A 132 13.75 -7.43 -6.95
C SER A 132 13.51 -6.45 -8.10
N ILE A 133 12.83 -5.33 -7.81
CA ILE A 133 12.52 -4.28 -8.80
C ILE A 133 13.81 -3.61 -9.25
N GLY A 134 14.69 -3.29 -8.30
CA GLY A 134 15.96 -2.63 -8.54
C GLY A 134 16.90 -3.45 -9.42
N SER A 135 16.88 -4.77 -9.33
CA SER A 135 17.64 -5.69 -10.19
C SER A 135 17.01 -5.94 -11.55
N GLY A 136 15.89 -5.28 -11.89
CA GLY A 136 15.18 -5.47 -13.16
C GLY A 136 14.13 -6.59 -13.16
N GLY A 137 13.65 -7.01 -11.98
CA GLY A 137 12.53 -7.95 -11.87
C GLY A 137 11.22 -7.35 -12.42
N PRO A 138 10.34 -8.16 -13.03
CA PRO A 138 9.15 -7.67 -13.74
C PRO A 138 7.99 -7.34 -12.78
N PHE A 139 8.26 -6.52 -11.76
CA PHE A 139 7.30 -6.19 -10.71
C PHE A 139 7.15 -4.68 -10.53
N GLY A 140 5.94 -4.25 -10.19
CA GLY A 140 5.64 -2.88 -9.81
C GLY A 140 5.72 -2.65 -8.30
N ALA A 141 5.71 -1.37 -7.90
CA ALA A 141 5.70 -0.97 -6.50
C ALA A 141 4.33 -1.12 -5.81
N GLU A 142 3.27 -1.50 -6.55
CA GLU A 142 1.88 -1.58 -6.09
C GLU A 142 1.69 -2.52 -4.89
N GLY A 143 1.95 -3.82 -5.07
CA GLY A 143 1.77 -4.78 -3.99
C GLY A 143 2.69 -4.56 -2.78
N PRO A 144 3.99 -4.22 -2.98
CA PRO A 144 4.88 -3.85 -1.88
C PRO A 144 4.40 -2.62 -1.09
N ILE A 145 3.82 -1.60 -1.74
CA ILE A 145 3.33 -0.43 -1.02
C ILE A 145 2.02 -0.70 -0.28
N ILE A 146 1.14 -1.54 -0.84
CA ILE A 146 -0.08 -1.98 -0.14
C ILE A 146 0.30 -2.70 1.17
N MET A 147 1.30 -3.57 1.12
CA MET A 147 1.80 -4.25 2.33
C MET A 147 2.53 -3.30 3.28
N THR A 148 3.38 -2.41 2.78
CA THR A 148 4.17 -1.50 3.62
C THR A 148 3.26 -0.47 4.30
N GLY A 149 2.39 0.19 3.55
CA GLY A 149 1.38 1.11 4.07
C GLY A 149 0.41 0.40 5.01
N GLY A 150 -0.04 -0.80 4.64
CA GLY A 150 -0.86 -1.65 5.51
C GLY A 150 -0.17 -2.00 6.82
N ALA A 151 1.11 -2.35 6.77
CA ALA A 151 1.90 -2.68 7.96
C ALA A 151 2.05 -1.47 8.87
N ILE A 152 2.30 -0.27 8.32
CA ILE A 152 2.36 0.96 9.11
C ILE A 152 1.03 1.21 9.84
N GLY A 153 -0.09 1.09 9.14
CA GLY A 153 -1.43 1.26 9.74
C GLY A 153 -1.74 0.20 10.79
N SER A 154 -1.42 -1.06 10.51
CA SER A 154 -1.64 -2.19 11.43
C SER A 154 -0.75 -2.12 12.68
N LEU A 155 0.53 -1.80 12.53
CA LEU A 155 1.48 -1.68 13.65
C LEU A 155 1.12 -0.50 14.54
N PHE A 156 0.77 0.63 13.94
CA PHE A 156 0.25 1.78 14.68
C PHE A 156 -1.01 1.40 15.45
N ALA A 157 -1.97 0.73 14.82
CA ALA A 157 -3.20 0.27 15.47
C ALA A 157 -2.94 -0.73 16.61
N GLN A 158 -1.90 -1.56 16.52
CA GLN A 158 -1.52 -2.53 17.55
C GLN A 158 -0.98 -1.86 18.83
N CYS A 159 -0.57 -0.60 18.77
CA CYS A 159 -0.21 0.19 19.96
C CYS A 159 -1.42 0.60 20.81
N PHE A 160 -2.65 0.35 20.33
CA PHE A 160 -3.90 0.74 20.97
C PHE A 160 -4.84 -0.46 21.16
N HIS A 161 -5.80 -0.31 22.08
CA HIS A 161 -6.82 -1.32 22.35
C HIS A 161 -7.98 -1.23 21.33
N LEU A 162 -7.69 -1.59 20.08
CA LEU A 162 -8.65 -1.58 18.98
C LEU A 162 -9.17 -2.99 18.65
N SER A 163 -10.43 -3.06 18.23
CA SER A 163 -11.01 -4.28 17.68
C SER A 163 -10.36 -4.66 16.34
N ALA A 164 -10.53 -5.93 15.92
CA ALA A 164 -10.02 -6.40 14.63
C ALA A 164 -10.57 -5.57 13.45
N ALA A 165 -11.84 -5.14 13.52
CA ALA A 165 -12.45 -4.30 12.49
C ALA A 165 -11.86 -2.88 12.45
N GLU A 166 -11.60 -2.26 13.60
CA GLU A 166 -10.96 -0.94 13.68
C GLU A 166 -9.51 -0.97 13.20
N ARG A 167 -8.78 -2.05 13.56
CA ARG A 167 -7.43 -2.30 13.05
C ARG A 167 -7.42 -2.57 11.55
N LYS A 168 -8.41 -3.30 11.02
CA LYS A 168 -8.61 -3.47 9.57
C LYS A 168 -8.72 -2.11 8.89
N THR A 169 -9.54 -1.21 9.42
CA THR A 169 -9.72 0.13 8.86
C THR A 169 -8.41 0.91 8.79
N LEU A 170 -7.59 0.90 9.84
CA LEU A 170 -6.30 1.60 9.84
C LEU A 170 -5.26 0.94 8.92
N LEU A 171 -5.21 -0.39 8.87
CA LEU A 171 -4.39 -1.13 7.91
C LEU A 171 -4.75 -0.70 6.49
N VAL A 172 -6.05 -0.74 6.14
CA VAL A 172 -6.48 -0.37 4.78
C VAL A 172 -6.27 1.12 4.50
N ALA A 173 -6.46 2.00 5.47
CA ALA A 173 -6.16 3.42 5.31
C ALA A 173 -4.68 3.65 4.97
N GLY A 174 -3.76 2.93 5.62
CA GLY A 174 -2.33 2.99 5.32
C GLY A 174 -1.99 2.42 3.95
N ALA A 175 -2.60 1.30 3.55
CA ALA A 175 -2.42 0.72 2.22
C ALA A 175 -2.88 1.68 1.11
N ALA A 176 -4.08 2.26 1.27
CA ALA A 176 -4.64 3.24 0.32
C ALA A 176 -3.83 4.54 0.28
N ALA A 177 -3.35 5.02 1.42
CA ALA A 177 -2.46 6.17 1.53
C ALA A 177 -1.15 5.93 0.77
N GLY A 178 -0.49 4.78 0.97
CA GLY A 178 0.72 4.42 0.26
C GLY A 178 0.51 4.32 -1.26
N MET A 179 -0.59 3.68 -1.69
CA MET A 179 -0.97 3.62 -3.10
C MET A 179 -1.17 5.03 -3.70
N THR A 180 -1.87 5.90 -2.99
CA THR A 180 -2.09 7.30 -3.40
C THR A 180 -0.77 8.06 -3.51
N ALA A 181 0.14 7.90 -2.57
CA ALA A 181 1.43 8.57 -2.59
C ALA A 181 2.28 8.14 -3.80
N ILE A 182 2.37 6.84 -4.09
CA ILE A 182 3.15 6.35 -5.24
C ILE A 182 2.50 6.81 -6.55
N PHE A 183 1.24 6.44 -6.78
CA PHE A 183 0.64 6.55 -8.11
C PHE A 183 -0.06 7.89 -8.36
N GLY A 184 -0.34 8.68 -7.32
CA GLY A 184 -1.09 9.93 -7.45
C GLY A 184 -2.57 9.73 -7.78
N THR A 185 -3.12 8.55 -7.48
CA THR A 185 -4.48 8.14 -7.88
C THR A 185 -5.40 7.94 -6.66
N PRO A 186 -5.80 9.00 -5.95
CA PRO A 186 -6.56 8.89 -4.70
C PRO A 186 -7.89 8.14 -4.88
N LEU A 187 -8.62 8.41 -5.97
CA LEU A 187 -9.90 7.76 -6.24
C LEU A 187 -9.74 6.25 -6.49
N ALA A 188 -8.75 5.86 -7.29
CA ALA A 188 -8.47 4.44 -7.55
C ALA A 188 -8.04 3.71 -6.28
N ALA A 189 -7.21 4.35 -5.44
CA ALA A 189 -6.79 3.79 -4.16
C ALA A 189 -7.97 3.59 -3.19
N ILE A 190 -8.93 4.52 -3.16
CA ILE A 190 -10.15 4.40 -2.35
C ILE A 190 -11.02 3.24 -2.86
N LEU A 191 -11.22 3.12 -4.18
CA LEU A 191 -12.00 2.02 -4.75
C LEU A 191 -11.35 0.67 -4.46
N LEU A 192 -10.05 0.53 -4.70
CA LEU A 192 -9.28 -0.67 -4.37
C LEU A 192 -9.41 -1.03 -2.88
N ALA A 193 -9.32 -0.03 -2.00
CA ALA A 193 -9.49 -0.24 -0.56
C ALA A 193 -10.87 -0.80 -0.20
N ILE A 194 -11.94 -0.33 -0.84
CA ILE A 194 -13.30 -0.78 -0.54
C ILE A 194 -13.58 -2.16 -1.12
N GLU A 195 -13.24 -2.35 -2.39
CA GLU A 195 -13.58 -3.55 -3.15
C GLU A 195 -12.72 -4.75 -2.76
N VAL A 196 -11.43 -4.54 -2.53
CA VAL A 196 -10.46 -5.64 -2.37
C VAL A 196 -10.02 -5.85 -0.93
N LEU A 197 -10.00 -4.80 -0.08
CA LEU A 197 -9.45 -4.93 1.28
C LEU A 197 -10.52 -4.83 2.38
N LEU A 198 -11.45 -3.88 2.29
CA LEU A 198 -12.50 -3.72 3.31
C LEU A 198 -13.65 -4.69 3.11
N PHE A 199 -14.07 -4.96 1.88
CA PHE A 199 -15.28 -5.72 1.55
C PHE A 199 -16.57 -5.13 2.17
N GLU A 200 -16.60 -3.83 2.47
CA GLU A 200 -17.77 -3.17 3.04
C GLU A 200 -17.85 -1.67 2.72
N TRP A 201 -19.07 -1.19 2.49
CA TRP A 201 -19.40 0.23 2.27
C TRP A 201 -19.98 0.86 3.56
N LYS A 202 -19.21 0.87 4.65
CA LYS A 202 -19.65 1.45 5.94
C LYS A 202 -18.92 2.77 6.23
N PRO A 203 -19.63 3.85 6.65
CA PRO A 203 -18.99 5.14 6.96
C PRO A 203 -17.85 5.03 7.98
N ARG A 204 -18.03 4.18 9.01
CA ARG A 204 -17.02 3.91 10.05
C ARG A 204 -15.64 3.49 9.52
N SER A 205 -15.60 2.86 8.35
CA SER A 205 -14.39 2.33 7.72
C SER A 205 -13.97 3.20 6.53
N PHE A 206 -14.95 3.69 5.77
CA PHE A 206 -14.73 4.54 4.60
C PHE A 206 -14.11 5.90 4.98
N VAL A 207 -14.66 6.60 5.98
CA VAL A 207 -14.21 7.95 6.34
C VAL A 207 -12.72 7.97 6.75
N PRO A 208 -12.23 7.08 7.65
CA PRO A 208 -10.80 7.04 7.97
C PRO A 208 -9.91 6.72 6.77
N VAL A 209 -10.34 5.84 5.85
CA VAL A 209 -9.58 5.53 4.63
C VAL A 209 -9.43 6.77 3.75
N VAL A 210 -10.53 7.49 3.50
CA VAL A 210 -10.51 8.73 2.71
C VAL A 210 -9.60 9.77 3.37
N VAL A 211 -9.66 9.91 4.70
CA VAL A 211 -8.77 10.84 5.43
C VAL A 211 -7.30 10.48 5.22
N GLY A 212 -6.93 9.20 5.37
CA GLY A 212 -5.56 8.75 5.12
C GLY A 212 -5.09 9.01 3.69
N VAL A 213 -5.97 8.78 2.71
CA VAL A 213 -5.72 9.05 1.29
C VAL A 213 -5.50 10.55 1.02
N VAL A 214 -6.36 11.42 1.54
CA VAL A 214 -6.23 12.88 1.38
C VAL A 214 -4.93 13.38 2.01
N VAL A 215 -4.58 12.88 3.18
CA VAL A 215 -3.30 13.23 3.84
C VAL A 215 -2.11 12.80 2.98
N ALA A 216 -2.12 11.57 2.46
CA ALA A 216 -1.04 11.10 1.60
C ALA A 216 -0.97 11.89 0.28
N PHE A 217 -2.12 12.26 -0.29
CA PHE A 217 -2.19 13.11 -1.47
C PHE A 217 -1.61 14.51 -1.21
N ALA A 218 -1.86 15.09 -0.03
CA ALA A 218 -1.29 16.37 0.37
C ALA A 218 0.24 16.31 0.58
N TRP A 219 0.76 15.19 1.10
CA TRP A 219 2.21 14.97 1.24
C TRP A 219 2.92 14.73 -0.09
N ARG A 220 2.23 14.16 -1.08
CA ARG A 220 2.83 13.68 -2.33
C ARG A 220 3.68 14.73 -3.07
N PRO A 221 3.24 15.99 -3.28
CA PRO A 221 4.03 17.00 -3.98
C PRO A 221 5.41 17.26 -3.35
N TRP A 222 5.50 17.15 -2.01
CA TRP A 222 6.71 17.42 -1.25
C TRP A 222 7.68 16.24 -1.24
N LEU A 223 7.15 15.01 -1.24
CA LEU A 223 7.96 13.81 -1.14
C LEU A 223 8.36 13.25 -2.52
N ILE A 224 7.42 13.18 -3.44
CA ILE A 224 7.54 12.44 -4.72
C ILE A 224 7.38 13.39 -5.92
N GLY A 225 6.44 14.33 -5.84
CA GLY A 225 6.14 15.30 -6.90
C GLY A 225 4.64 15.41 -7.17
N SER A 226 4.23 16.48 -7.86
CA SER A 226 2.82 16.76 -8.18
C SER A 226 2.36 16.16 -9.52
N GLY A 227 3.29 15.76 -10.39
CA GLY A 227 2.99 15.27 -11.73
C GLY A 227 2.34 13.89 -11.78
N ALA A 228 1.71 13.60 -12.91
CA ALA A 228 1.28 12.25 -13.26
C ALA A 228 2.50 11.32 -13.38
N MET A 229 2.40 10.10 -12.84
CA MET A 229 3.46 9.11 -12.97
C MET A 229 3.67 8.70 -14.45
N PHE A 230 2.61 8.70 -15.24
CA PHE A 230 2.61 8.42 -16.67
C PHE A 230 1.99 9.60 -17.43
N PRO A 231 2.78 10.63 -17.77
CA PRO A 231 2.27 11.78 -18.51
C PRO A 231 1.93 11.36 -19.94
N PHE A 232 0.67 11.55 -20.34
CA PHE A 232 0.25 11.40 -21.73
C PHE A 232 0.29 12.77 -22.42
N VAL A 233 1.10 12.89 -23.47
CA VAL A 233 1.06 14.05 -24.36
C VAL A 233 0.02 13.74 -25.43
N ALA A 234 -1.16 14.36 -25.31
CA ALA A 234 -2.15 14.29 -26.37
C ALA A 234 -1.56 14.93 -27.63
N LEU A 235 -1.43 14.16 -28.69
CA LEU A 235 -1.15 14.71 -30.02
C LEU A 235 -2.41 15.48 -30.43
N THR A 236 -2.42 16.79 -30.21
CA THR A 236 -3.41 17.67 -30.84
C THR A 236 -3.14 17.59 -32.35
N PRO A 237 -4.12 17.18 -33.18
CA PRO A 237 -3.95 17.26 -34.62
C PRO A 237 -3.62 18.70 -34.99
N SER A 238 -2.45 18.93 -35.58
CA SER A 238 -2.05 20.23 -36.08
C SER A 238 -2.92 20.58 -37.29
N GLY A 239 -4.08 21.22 -37.08
CA GLY A 239 -4.90 21.75 -38.18
C GLY A 239 -6.42 21.72 -38.01
N LEU A 240 -6.96 22.09 -36.85
CA LEU A 240 -8.34 22.59 -36.75
C LEU A 240 -8.33 23.95 -36.05
#